data_AF-A0A512B9W9-F1
#
_entry.id   AF-A0A512B9W9-F1
#
_cell.length_a   1.000
_cell.length_b   1.000
_cell.length_c   1.000
_cell.angle_alpha   90.00
_cell.angle_beta   90.00
_cell.angle_gamma   90.00
#
_symmetry.space_group_name_H-M   'P 1'
#
loop_
_entity.id
_entity.type
_entity.pdbx_description
1 polymer ?
#
loop_
_entity_poly.entity_id
_entity_poly.type
_entity_poly.pdbx_seq_one_letter_code
_entity_poly.pdbx_strand_id
1 'polypeptide(L)'
;MVTVRELLTTFWTQTAFVLTGIFALIFYLIKRQYDLGSKKAEIRFNAFFEKKILSLMSFQEAYAKFSDVFANGLPLFYTQDLSDLEKEKELITKLTMEIYAAHVIFSSKYQQLKLFLREGEREKYRPIMKNFQRLSQELVFYLKSDEAKKEPAKGFDRISNSYVSDFKTGADALRDIIVEFQKEVGY
;
A
#
# COMPACT_ATOMS: atom_id res chain seq x y z
N MET A 1 -67.07 -42.10 23.66
CA MET A 1 -66.16 -42.49 24.75
C MET A 1 -64.76 -42.34 24.19
N VAL A 2 -63.95 -41.43 24.72
CA VAL A 2 -62.58 -41.20 24.19
C VAL A 2 -61.73 -42.39 24.61
N THR A 3 -61.04 -43.00 23.66
CA THR A 3 -60.20 -44.18 23.91
C THR A 3 -58.80 -43.76 24.36
N VAL A 4 -58.15 -44.58 25.19
CA VAL A 4 -56.76 -44.34 25.65
C VAL A 4 -55.79 -44.14 24.48
N ARG A 5 -56.05 -44.82 23.36
CA ARG A 5 -55.31 -44.67 22.11
C ARG A 5 -55.42 -43.27 21.52
N GLU A 6 -56.61 -42.67 21.49
CA GLU A 6 -56.83 -41.31 20.98
C GLU A 6 -56.12 -40.26 21.85
N LEU A 7 -56.14 -40.44 23.18
CA LEU A 7 -55.40 -39.60 24.12
C LEU A 7 -53.89 -39.66 23.89
N LEU A 8 -53.32 -40.87 23.75
CA LEU A 8 -51.90 -41.05 23.44
C LEU A 8 -51.52 -40.46 22.08
N THR A 9 -52.34 -40.66 21.06
CA THR A 9 -52.06 -40.13 19.71
C THR A 9 -52.09 -38.61 19.70
N THR A 10 -53.06 -38.00 20.39
CA THR A 10 -53.16 -36.54 20.53
C THR A 10 -51.97 -35.97 21.31
N PHE A 11 -51.59 -36.63 22.41
CA PHE A 11 -50.40 -36.26 23.19
C PHE A 11 -49.13 -36.28 22.33
N TRP A 12 -48.84 -37.40 21.66
CA TRP A 12 -47.65 -37.52 20.80
C TRP A 12 -47.66 -36.54 19.63
N THR A 13 -48.83 -36.24 19.04
CA THR A 13 -48.95 -35.25 17.96
C THR A 13 -48.65 -33.83 18.46
N GLN A 14 -49.17 -33.46 19.64
CA GLN A 14 -48.86 -32.18 20.26
C GLN A 14 -47.38 -32.09 20.66
N THR A 15 -46.81 -33.15 21.22
CA THR A 15 -45.39 -33.21 21.57
C THR A 15 -44.50 -33.08 20.33
N ALA A 16 -44.83 -33.77 19.23
CA ALA A 16 -44.11 -33.66 17.97
C ALA A 16 -44.20 -32.23 17.40
N PHE A 17 -45.38 -31.58 17.47
CA PHE A 17 -45.55 -30.22 16.99
C PHE A 17 -44.73 -29.20 17.80
N VAL A 18 -44.72 -29.34 19.13
CA VAL A 18 -43.93 -28.49 20.03
C VAL A 18 -42.43 -28.70 19.80
N LEU A 19 -41.97 -29.96 19.72
CA LEU A 19 -40.56 -30.27 19.42
C LEU A 19 -40.15 -29.70 18.07
N THR A 20 -40.97 -29.86 17.03
CA THR A 20 -40.70 -29.31 15.69
C THR A 20 -40.62 -27.79 15.72
N GLY A 21 -41.52 -27.12 16.47
CA GLY A 21 -41.48 -25.67 16.66
C GLY A 21 -40.22 -25.19 17.39
N ILE A 22 -39.80 -25.90 18.44
CA ILE A 22 -38.57 -25.61 19.19
C ILE A 22 -37.34 -25.80 18.29
N PHE A 23 -37.26 -26.92 17.56
CA PHE A 23 -36.15 -27.15 16.64
C PHE A 23 -36.10 -26.10 15.52
N ALA A 24 -37.23 -25.73 14.94
CA ALA A 24 -37.29 -24.67 13.94
C ALA A 24 -36.79 -23.32 14.49
N LEU A 25 -37.16 -22.99 15.73
CA LEU A 25 -36.68 -21.79 16.41
C LEU A 25 -35.16 -21.82 16.64
N ILE A 26 -34.63 -22.96 17.11
CA ILE A 26 -33.19 -23.15 17.33
C ILE A 26 -32.42 -23.02 16.00
N PHE A 27 -32.88 -23.69 14.94
CA PHE A 27 -32.26 -23.59 13.61
C PHE A 27 -32.32 -22.17 13.06
N TYR A 28 -33.43 -21.47 13.24
CA TYR A 28 -33.55 -20.06 12.85
C TYR A 28 -32.53 -19.18 13.59
N LEU A 29 -32.37 -19.38 14.91
CA LEU A 29 -31.41 -18.61 15.71
C LEU A 29 -29.95 -18.90 15.31
N ILE A 30 -29.61 -20.19 15.08
CA ILE A 30 -28.29 -20.59 14.59
C ILE A 30 -28.02 -19.92 13.23
N LYS A 31 -28.94 -20.07 12.27
CA LYS A 31 -28.82 -19.46 10.94
C LYS A 31 -28.62 -17.95 11.03
N ARG A 32 -29.43 -17.27 11.85
CA ARG A 32 -29.35 -15.82 12.04
C ARG A 32 -27.98 -15.39 12.60
N GLN A 33 -27.39 -16.15 13.52
CA GLN A 33 -26.04 -15.86 14.02
C GLN A 33 -24.97 -16.03 12.92
N TYR A 34 -25.08 -17.08 12.10
CA TYR A 34 -24.19 -17.27 10.95
C TYR A 34 -24.32 -16.16 9.90
N ASP A 35 -25.55 -15.74 9.58
CA ASP A 35 -25.81 -14.63 8.64
C ASP A 35 -25.26 -13.29 9.17
N LEU A 36 -25.36 -13.03 10.48
CA LEU A 36 -24.76 -11.85 11.10
C LEU A 36 -23.24 -11.93 11.14
N GLY A 37 -22.69 -13.12 11.39
CA GLY A 37 -21.25 -13.38 11.39
C GLY A 37 -20.63 -13.17 10.01
N SER A 38 -21.25 -13.74 8.97
CA SER A 38 -20.80 -13.60 7.58
C SER A 38 -20.84 -12.15 7.11
N LYS A 39 -21.94 -11.42 7.35
CA LYS A 39 -22.02 -9.98 7.04
C LYS A 39 -20.95 -9.15 7.75
N LYS A 40 -20.66 -9.44 9.03
CA LYS A 40 -19.57 -8.76 9.76
C LYS A 40 -18.19 -9.12 9.21
N ALA A 41 -17.99 -10.32 8.68
CA ALA A 41 -16.75 -10.72 8.04
C ALA A 41 -16.58 -10.00 6.70
N GLU A 42 -17.65 -9.94 5.90
CA GLU A 42 -17.71 -9.23 4.62
C GLU A 42 -17.42 -7.73 4.78
N ILE A 43 -18.07 -7.05 5.73
CA ILE A 43 -17.80 -5.62 6.00
C ILE A 43 -16.34 -5.38 6.38
N ARG A 44 -15.76 -6.24 7.23
CA ARG A 44 -14.35 -6.14 7.64
C ARG A 44 -13.40 -6.41 6.47
N PHE A 45 -13.75 -7.36 5.62
CA PHE A 45 -12.99 -7.68 4.41
C PHE A 45 -12.99 -6.49 3.44
N ASN A 46 -14.17 -5.91 3.16
CA ASN A 46 -14.27 -4.74 2.29
C ASN A 46 -13.50 -3.54 2.85
N ALA A 47 -13.61 -3.25 4.15
CA ALA A 47 -12.86 -2.18 4.80
C ALA A 47 -11.34 -2.42 4.78
N PHE A 48 -10.90 -3.68 4.89
CA PHE A 48 -9.49 -4.02 4.74
C PHE A 48 -9.00 -3.77 3.31
N PHE A 49 -9.79 -4.19 2.31
CA PHE A 49 -9.47 -3.97 0.90
C PHE A 49 -9.42 -2.48 0.53
N GLU A 50 -10.37 -1.69 1.03
CA GLU A 50 -10.38 -0.24 0.83
C GLU A 50 -9.09 0.41 1.39
N LYS A 51 -8.67 0.03 2.60
CA LYS A 51 -7.41 0.51 3.19
C LYS A 51 -6.18 0.05 2.41
N LYS A 52 -6.20 -1.17 1.87
CA LYS A 52 -5.14 -1.70 0.99
C LYS A 52 -5.04 -0.86 -0.29
N ILE A 53 -6.17 -0.57 -0.96
CA ILE A 53 -6.23 0.26 -2.17
C ILE A 53 -5.68 1.67 -1.89
N LEU A 54 -6.17 2.32 -0.83
CA LEU A 54 -5.72 3.67 -0.46
C LEU A 54 -4.22 3.73 -0.16
N SER A 55 -3.68 2.67 0.48
CA SER A 55 -2.26 2.57 0.77
C SER A 55 -1.43 2.37 -0.50
N LEU A 56 -1.93 1.60 -1.46
CA LEU A 56 -1.28 1.39 -2.76
C LEU A 56 -1.24 2.70 -3.56
N MET A 57 -2.35 3.41 -3.66
CA MET A 57 -2.42 4.72 -4.33
C MET A 57 -1.49 5.74 -3.67
N SER A 58 -1.50 5.82 -2.33
CA SER A 58 -0.61 6.71 -1.57
C SER A 58 0.87 6.39 -1.81
N PHE A 59 1.21 5.10 -1.93
CA PHE A 59 2.57 4.67 -2.24
C PHE A 59 2.96 5.05 -3.68
N GLN A 60 2.06 4.87 -4.64
CA GLN A 60 2.28 5.26 -6.03
C GLN A 60 2.46 6.79 -6.19
N GLU A 61 1.65 7.59 -5.49
CA GLU A 61 1.82 9.04 -5.47
C GLU A 61 3.15 9.48 -4.86
N ALA A 62 3.56 8.84 -3.76
CA ALA A 62 4.85 9.13 -3.14
C ALA A 62 6.02 8.74 -4.06
N TYR A 63 5.88 7.63 -4.79
CA TYR A 63 6.83 7.22 -5.81
C TYR A 63 6.90 8.25 -6.94
N ALA A 64 5.76 8.68 -7.49
CA ALA A 64 5.70 9.69 -8.56
C ALA A 64 6.30 11.04 -8.13
N LYS A 65 6.01 11.50 -6.91
CA LYS A 65 6.62 12.73 -6.36
C LYS A 65 8.13 12.61 -6.25
N PHE A 66 8.63 11.47 -5.80
CA PHE A 66 10.06 11.22 -5.78
C PHE A 66 10.65 11.19 -7.20
N SER A 67 9.94 10.61 -8.17
CA SER A 67 10.26 10.69 -9.62
C SER A 67 10.49 12.12 -10.06
N ASP A 68 9.52 12.97 -9.76
CA ASP A 68 9.46 14.35 -10.21
C ASP A 68 10.61 15.19 -9.66
N VAL A 69 10.95 15.01 -8.37
CA VAL A 69 12.09 15.69 -7.75
C VAL A 69 13.40 15.37 -8.45
N PHE A 70 13.61 14.12 -8.88
CA PHE A 70 14.83 13.75 -9.59
C PHE A 70 14.77 14.09 -11.09
N ALA A 71 13.63 13.93 -11.74
CA ALA A 71 13.49 14.19 -13.18
C ALA A 71 13.50 15.69 -13.50
N ASN A 72 12.85 16.50 -12.67
CA ASN A 72 12.61 17.92 -12.93
C ASN A 72 13.33 18.84 -11.95
N GLY A 73 13.61 18.39 -10.72
CA GLY A 73 14.41 19.17 -9.77
C GLY A 73 15.87 19.29 -10.21
N LEU A 74 16.50 18.19 -10.62
CA LEU A 74 17.94 18.15 -10.98
C LEU A 74 18.33 18.99 -12.21
N PRO A 75 17.55 19.07 -13.31
CA PRO A 75 17.92 19.88 -14.48
C PRO A 75 17.87 21.40 -14.27
N LEU A 76 17.10 21.89 -13.29
CA LEU A 76 17.03 23.32 -12.95
C LEU A 76 18.37 23.87 -12.40
N PHE A 77 19.25 22.99 -11.93
CA PHE A 77 20.60 23.32 -11.44
C PHE A 77 21.56 23.70 -12.57
N TYR A 78 21.32 23.18 -13.79
CA TYR A 78 22.22 23.37 -14.94
C TYR A 78 21.90 24.61 -15.77
N THR A 79 20.67 25.11 -15.68
CA THR A 79 20.16 26.14 -16.60
C THR A 79 20.22 27.55 -16.02
N GLN A 80 20.51 27.70 -14.72
CA GLN A 80 20.73 29.00 -14.10
C GLN A 80 22.22 29.35 -14.14
N ASP A 81 22.54 30.54 -14.63
CA ASP A 81 23.88 31.12 -14.55
C ASP A 81 24.18 31.44 -13.07
N LEU A 82 24.75 30.47 -12.37
CA LEU A 82 25.09 30.54 -10.95
C LEU A 82 26.50 31.12 -10.78
N SER A 83 26.72 32.34 -11.26
CA SER A 83 27.96 33.08 -10.99
C SER A 83 28.09 33.50 -9.51
N ASP A 84 27.03 33.31 -8.73
CA ASP A 84 26.91 33.71 -7.33
C ASP A 84 26.90 32.49 -6.40
N LEU A 85 28.00 32.34 -5.67
CA LEU A 85 28.32 31.19 -4.83
C LEU A 85 27.37 31.04 -3.62
N GLU A 86 26.66 32.10 -3.21
CA GLU A 86 25.62 32.04 -2.18
C GLU A 86 24.32 31.44 -2.72
N LYS A 87 23.91 31.81 -3.93
CA LYS A 87 22.70 31.26 -4.60
C LYS A 87 22.85 29.78 -4.90
N GLU A 88 24.05 29.35 -5.32
CA GLU A 88 24.36 27.94 -5.53
C GLU A 88 24.19 27.12 -4.23
N LYS A 89 24.74 27.61 -3.11
CA LYS A 89 24.61 26.95 -1.79
C LYS A 89 23.17 26.87 -1.30
N GLU A 90 22.39 27.93 -1.47
CA GLU A 90 20.98 27.96 -1.09
C GLU A 90 20.17 26.94 -1.91
N LEU A 91 20.41 26.89 -3.22
CA LEU A 91 19.74 25.96 -4.14
C LEU A 91 20.07 24.49 -3.81
N ILE A 92 21.35 24.16 -3.57
CA ILE A 92 21.79 22.81 -3.16
C ILE A 92 21.12 22.41 -1.85
N THR A 93 21.05 23.34 -0.89
CA THR A 93 20.43 23.10 0.41
C THR A 93 18.94 22.82 0.26
N LYS A 94 18.24 23.59 -0.56
CA LYS A 94 16.82 23.39 -0.86
C LYS A 94 16.56 22.03 -1.51
N LEU A 95 17.35 21.65 -2.52
CA LEU A 95 17.25 20.34 -3.17
C LEU A 95 17.45 19.19 -2.19
N THR A 96 18.47 19.32 -1.34
CA THR A 96 18.78 18.31 -0.32
C THR A 96 17.59 18.11 0.61
N MET A 97 16.93 19.20 1.03
CA MET A 97 15.73 19.12 1.86
C MET A 97 14.55 18.49 1.11
N GLU A 98 14.31 18.86 -0.15
CA GLU A 98 13.23 18.31 -0.96
C GLU A 98 13.40 16.81 -1.19
N ILE A 99 14.62 16.36 -1.49
CA ILE A 99 14.89 14.93 -1.68
C ILE A 99 14.79 14.17 -0.35
N TYR A 100 15.28 14.73 0.74
CA TYR A 100 15.11 14.11 2.06
C TYR A 100 13.63 13.99 2.45
N ALA A 101 12.83 15.04 2.20
CA ALA A 101 11.39 15.02 2.45
C ALA A 101 10.69 13.94 1.61
N ALA A 102 11.01 13.86 0.31
CA ALA A 102 10.48 12.83 -0.58
C ALA A 102 10.90 11.42 -0.12
N HIS A 103 12.13 11.25 0.37
CA HIS A 103 12.61 10.01 0.98
C HIS A 103 11.76 9.54 2.16
N VAL A 104 11.52 10.46 3.11
CA VAL A 104 10.75 10.18 4.33
C VAL A 104 9.30 9.82 3.97
N ILE A 105 8.67 10.57 3.06
CA ILE A 105 7.30 10.31 2.62
C ILE A 105 7.19 8.93 1.97
N PHE A 106 8.06 8.62 1.00
CA PHE A 106 8.05 7.33 0.33
C PHE A 106 8.24 6.17 1.32
N SER A 107 9.23 6.27 2.20
CA SER A 107 9.51 5.24 3.20
C SER A 107 8.31 5.01 4.12
N SER A 108 7.66 6.08 4.56
CA SER A 108 6.45 6.01 5.38
C SER A 108 5.29 5.33 4.63
N LYS A 109 5.04 5.71 3.38
CA LYS A 109 3.97 5.10 2.56
C LYS A 109 4.23 3.64 2.24
N TYR A 110 5.49 3.26 2.03
CA TYR A 110 5.87 1.85 1.88
C TYR A 110 5.58 1.05 3.15
N GLN A 111 5.95 1.55 4.33
CA GLN A 111 5.67 0.86 5.60
C GLN A 111 4.16 0.70 5.83
N GLN A 112 3.35 1.71 5.46
CA GLN A 112 1.90 1.62 5.51
C GLN A 112 1.39 0.52 4.58
N LEU A 113 1.81 0.51 3.32
CA LEU A 113 1.43 -0.53 2.35
C LEU A 113 1.82 -1.94 2.82
N LYS A 114 3.02 -2.10 3.39
CA LYS A 114 3.55 -3.38 3.88
C LYS A 114 2.63 -4.08 4.90
N LEU A 115 1.88 -3.32 5.69
CA LEU A 115 0.90 -3.86 6.64
C LEU A 115 -0.24 -4.63 5.96
N PHE A 116 -0.53 -4.31 4.70
CA PHE A 116 -1.63 -4.86 3.92
C PHE A 116 -1.16 -5.88 2.85
N LEU A 117 0.15 -6.05 2.68
CA LEU A 117 0.74 -7.00 1.74
C LEU A 117 0.98 -8.37 2.39
N ARG A 118 0.57 -9.43 1.68
CA ARG A 118 0.95 -10.82 1.95
C ARG A 118 2.44 -11.03 1.68
N GLU A 119 3.00 -12.10 2.21
CA GLU A 119 4.43 -12.40 2.09
C GLU A 119 4.92 -12.50 0.64
N GLY A 120 4.19 -13.21 -0.22
CA GLY A 120 4.52 -13.27 -1.67
C GLY A 120 4.38 -11.93 -2.39
N GLU A 121 3.46 -11.05 -1.95
CA GLU A 121 3.35 -9.70 -2.51
C GLU A 121 4.55 -8.84 -2.08
N ARG A 122 5.00 -8.95 -0.83
CA ARG A 122 6.16 -8.19 -0.31
C ARG A 122 7.44 -8.46 -1.10
N GLU A 123 7.63 -9.67 -1.59
CA GLU A 123 8.78 -10.01 -2.45
C GLU A 123 8.79 -9.21 -3.76
N LYS A 124 7.61 -8.90 -4.33
CA LYS A 124 7.50 -8.09 -5.56
C LYS A 124 7.89 -6.63 -5.34
N TYR A 125 7.61 -6.07 -4.16
CA TYR A 125 7.94 -4.67 -3.84
C TYR A 125 9.34 -4.49 -3.23
N ARG A 126 9.97 -5.57 -2.75
CA ARG A 126 11.28 -5.53 -2.10
C ARG A 126 12.38 -4.92 -3.00
N PRO A 127 12.49 -5.26 -4.31
CA PRO A 127 13.47 -4.65 -5.20
C PRO A 127 13.27 -3.13 -5.34
N ILE A 128 12.01 -2.68 -5.45
CA ILE A 128 11.67 -1.25 -5.55
C ILE A 128 12.16 -0.50 -4.31
N MET A 129 11.90 -1.04 -3.11
CA MET A 129 12.35 -0.47 -1.86
C MET A 129 13.88 -0.48 -1.73
N LYS A 130 14.54 -1.56 -2.18
CA LYS A 130 16.01 -1.67 -2.12
C LYS A 130 16.69 -0.65 -3.02
N ASN A 131 16.21 -0.49 -4.25
CA ASN A 131 16.72 0.51 -5.19
C ASN A 131 16.51 1.92 -4.64
N PHE A 132 15.34 2.16 -4.05
CA PHE A 132 15.03 3.43 -3.41
C PHE A 132 15.98 3.76 -2.25
N GLN A 133 16.20 2.82 -1.34
CA GLN A 133 17.13 2.99 -0.22
C GLN A 133 18.54 3.25 -0.70
N ARG A 134 19.01 2.50 -1.71
CA ARG A 134 20.32 2.68 -2.33
C ARG A 134 20.50 4.09 -2.90
N LEU A 135 19.57 4.54 -3.76
CA LEU A 135 19.63 5.86 -4.37
C LEU A 135 19.59 6.99 -3.35
N SER A 136 18.76 6.83 -2.31
CA SER A 136 18.66 7.81 -1.23
C SER A 136 19.95 7.88 -0.41
N GLN A 137 20.59 6.75 -0.13
CA GLN A 137 21.87 6.69 0.59
C GLN A 137 23.02 7.24 -0.27
N GLU A 138 23.09 6.89 -1.54
CA GLU A 138 24.09 7.41 -2.49
C GLU A 138 24.02 8.93 -2.57
N LEU A 139 22.81 9.47 -2.63
CA LEU A 139 22.62 10.92 -2.65
C LEU A 139 23.02 11.58 -1.33
N VAL A 140 22.60 11.04 -0.18
CA VAL A 140 23.01 11.59 1.13
C VAL A 140 24.52 11.54 1.31
N PHE A 141 25.15 10.45 0.87
CA PHE A 141 26.60 10.31 0.91
C PHE A 141 27.29 11.32 0.00
N TYR A 142 26.79 11.47 -1.22
CA TYR A 142 27.28 12.46 -2.18
C TYR A 142 27.20 13.88 -1.61
N LEU A 143 26.04 14.28 -1.10
CA LEU A 143 25.82 15.60 -0.51
C LEU A 143 26.71 15.89 0.71
N LYS A 144 27.16 14.85 1.41
CA LYS A 144 28.10 14.95 2.54
C LYS A 144 29.57 14.88 2.12
N SER A 145 29.85 14.49 0.87
CA SER A 145 31.21 14.32 0.38
C SER A 145 31.85 15.66 0.01
N ASP A 146 33.18 15.73 0.06
CA ASP A 146 33.91 16.87 -0.50
C ASP A 146 33.81 16.94 -2.03
N GLU A 147 33.38 15.85 -2.68
CA GLU A 147 33.07 15.77 -4.10
C GLU A 147 31.92 16.70 -4.48
N ALA A 148 30.86 16.79 -3.66
CA ALA A 148 29.76 17.72 -3.89
C ALA A 148 30.17 19.20 -3.79
N LYS A 149 31.26 19.52 -3.07
CA LYS A 149 31.81 20.88 -2.99
C LYS A 149 32.72 21.23 -4.17
N LYS A 150 33.28 20.22 -4.85
CA LYS A 150 34.30 20.38 -5.90
C LYS A 150 33.74 20.20 -7.30
N GLU A 151 32.86 19.22 -7.50
CA GLU A 151 32.27 18.90 -8.80
C GLU A 151 30.78 18.52 -8.66
N PRO A 152 29.90 19.47 -8.25
CA PRO A 152 28.48 19.21 -8.02
C PRO A 152 27.77 18.61 -9.24
N ALA A 153 28.07 19.06 -10.45
CA ALA A 153 27.45 18.57 -11.68
C ALA A 153 27.70 17.06 -11.94
N LYS A 154 28.95 16.61 -11.91
CA LYS A 154 29.32 15.22 -12.28
C LYS A 154 28.74 14.18 -11.34
N GLY A 155 28.74 14.45 -10.03
CA GLY A 155 28.18 13.50 -9.07
C GLY A 155 26.66 13.42 -9.17
N PHE A 156 25.99 14.54 -9.49
CA PHE A 156 24.56 14.57 -9.76
C PHE A 156 24.20 13.86 -11.07
N ASP A 157 24.97 14.01 -12.15
CA ASP A 157 24.74 13.28 -13.40
C ASP A 157 24.87 11.76 -13.22
N ARG A 158 25.85 11.31 -12.43
CA ARG A 158 26.02 9.89 -12.12
C ARG A 158 24.81 9.35 -11.36
N ILE A 159 24.34 10.09 -10.36
CA ILE A 159 23.18 9.70 -9.55
C ILE A 159 21.89 9.75 -10.37
N SER A 160 21.72 10.77 -11.21
CA SER A 160 20.58 10.94 -12.11
C SER A 160 20.50 9.84 -13.17
N ASN A 161 21.62 9.44 -13.77
CA ASN A 161 21.64 8.35 -14.74
C ASN A 161 21.35 6.97 -14.11
N SER A 162 21.93 6.72 -12.92
CA SER A 162 21.61 5.55 -12.08
C SER A 162 20.13 5.53 -11.69
N TYR A 163 19.57 6.71 -11.41
CA TYR A 163 18.17 6.92 -11.07
C TYR A 163 17.23 6.57 -12.22
N VAL A 164 17.43 7.13 -13.41
CA VAL A 164 16.53 6.93 -14.56
C VAL A 164 16.37 5.44 -14.91
N SER A 165 17.46 4.67 -14.87
CA SER A 165 17.46 3.23 -15.14
C SER A 165 16.69 2.42 -14.08
N ASP A 166 17.01 2.63 -12.81
CA ASP A 166 16.41 1.87 -11.70
C ASP A 166 14.96 2.28 -11.44
N PHE A 167 14.65 3.54 -11.68
CA PHE A 167 13.31 4.08 -11.49
C PHE A 167 12.37 3.61 -12.61
N LYS A 168 12.79 3.57 -13.87
CA LYS A 168 11.96 3.01 -14.94
C LYS A 168 11.57 1.55 -14.65
N THR A 169 12.55 0.76 -14.20
CA THR A 169 12.34 -0.63 -13.80
C THR A 169 11.37 -0.76 -12.60
N GLY A 170 11.48 0.14 -11.62
CA GLY A 170 10.56 0.19 -10.49
C GLY A 170 9.15 0.64 -10.85
N ALA A 171 8.99 1.55 -11.81
CA ALA A 171 7.71 2.06 -12.29
C ALA A 171 6.93 0.99 -13.07
N ASP A 172 7.63 0.24 -13.93
CA ASP A 172 7.05 -0.88 -14.68
C ASP A 172 6.61 -2.00 -13.70
N ALA A 173 7.45 -2.33 -12.71
CA ALA A 173 7.09 -3.28 -11.67
C ALA A 173 5.88 -2.82 -10.84
N LEU A 174 5.82 -1.54 -10.48
CA LEU A 174 4.67 -0.96 -9.77
C LEU A 174 3.39 -1.04 -10.60
N ARG A 175 3.48 -0.72 -11.89
CA ARG A 175 2.35 -0.80 -12.84
C ARG A 175 1.84 -2.23 -12.95
N ASP A 176 2.72 -3.20 -13.12
CA ASP A 176 2.33 -4.61 -13.23
C ASP A 176 1.60 -5.10 -11.98
N ILE A 177 2.07 -4.70 -10.79
CA ILE A 177 1.42 -5.06 -9.54
C ILE A 177 0.05 -4.37 -9.40
N ILE A 178 -0.09 -3.11 -9.83
CA ILE A 178 -1.37 -2.40 -9.82
C ILE A 178 -2.37 -3.08 -10.76
N VAL A 179 -1.93 -3.49 -11.96
CA VAL A 179 -2.78 -4.20 -12.93
C VAL A 179 -3.21 -5.56 -12.39
N GLU A 180 -2.30 -6.31 -11.76
CA GLU A 180 -2.62 -7.58 -11.11
C GLU A 180 -3.62 -7.38 -9.98
N PHE A 181 -3.44 -6.32 -9.20
CA PHE A 181 -4.33 -5.98 -8.09
C PHE A 181 -5.72 -5.53 -8.58
N GLN A 182 -5.82 -4.74 -9.65
CA GLN A 182 -7.09 -4.36 -10.29
C GLN A 182 -7.89 -5.59 -10.72
N LYS A 183 -7.22 -6.60 -11.31
CA LYS A 183 -7.85 -7.87 -11.66
C LYS A 183 -8.39 -8.63 -10.45
N GLU A 184 -7.68 -8.62 -9.32
CA GLU A 184 -8.15 -9.27 -8.08
C GLU A 184 -9.42 -8.61 -7.51
N VAL A 185 -9.60 -7.31 -7.73
CA VAL A 185 -10.78 -6.56 -7.26
C VAL A 185 -11.88 -6.39 -8.32
N GLY A 186 -11.73 -7.01 -9.50
CA GLY A 186 -12.75 -7.04 -10.55
C GLY A 186 -12.80 -5.82 -11.47
N TYR A 187 -11.69 -5.07 -11.58
CA TYR A 187 -11.51 -3.94 -12.51
C TYR A 187 -10.59 -4.29 -13.68
#